data_AF-G2GZC1-F1
#
_entry.id   AF-G2GZC1-F1
#
_cell.length_a   1.000
_cell.length_b   1.000
_cell.length_c   1.000
_cell.angle_alpha   90.00
_cell.angle_beta   90.00
_cell.angle_gamma   90.00
#
_symmetry.space_group_name_H-M   'P 1'
#
loop_
_entity.id
_entity.type
_entity.pdbx_description
1 polymer ?
#
loop_
_entity_poly.entity_id
_entity_poly.type
_entity_poly.pdbx_seq_one_letter_code
_entity_poly.pdbx_strand_id
1 'polypeptide(L)' 'MISRAFASLTDMLSCCHHLVDKNEGHFYALKGKEPNEELMNLSKKRVTVLSINKLSVPELAEERHLIILQLQA' A
#
# COMPACT_ATOMS: atom_id res chain seq x y z
N MET A 1 5.40 -2.29 -8.01
CA MET A 1 6.48 -2.32 -7.00
C MET A 1 5.92 -2.89 -5.70
N ILE A 2 6.62 -3.85 -5.07
CA ILE A 2 6.19 -4.52 -3.83
C ILE A 2 7.16 -4.17 -2.71
N SER A 3 6.67 -3.74 -1.55
CA SER A 3 7.53 -3.49 -0.38
C SER A 3 6.96 -4.06 0.92
N ARG A 4 7.85 -4.59 1.75
CA ARG A 4 7.60 -4.95 3.16
C ARG A 4 8.42 -4.10 4.15
N ALA A 5 9.18 -3.12 3.66
CA ALA A 5 10.27 -2.48 4.43
C ALA A 5 9.98 -1.03 4.87
N PHE A 6 8.80 -0.48 4.58
CA PHE A 6 8.46 0.89 4.98
C PHE A 6 7.53 0.92 6.19
N ALA A 7 7.80 1.84 7.11
CA ALA A 7 6.97 2.09 8.28
C ALA A 7 5.58 2.63 7.90
N SER A 8 5.49 3.51 6.88
CA SER A 8 4.23 4.08 6.40
C SER A 8 4.03 3.95 4.87
N LEU A 9 2.77 3.90 4.43
CA LEU A 9 2.40 3.94 3.01
C LEU A 9 2.80 5.26 2.35
N THR A 10 2.74 6.36 3.12
CA THR A 10 3.14 7.69 2.67
C THR A 10 4.62 7.74 2.29
N ASP A 11 5.49 7.15 3.11
CA ASP A 11 6.94 7.10 2.85
C ASP A 11 7.23 6.21 1.64
N MET A 12 6.59 5.05 1.55
CA MET A 12 6.71 4.15 0.40
C MET A 12 6.38 4.88 -0.90
N LEU A 13 5.24 5.60 -0.96
CA LEU A 13 4.84 6.35 -2.15
C LEU A 13 5.81 7.51 -2.43
N SER A 14 6.26 8.23 -1.41
CA SER A 14 7.15 9.39 -1.59
C SER A 14 8.56 8.98 -2.01
N CYS A 15 9.06 7.82 -1.57
CA CYS A 15 10.37 7.32 -1.99
C CYS A 15 10.31 6.64 -3.35
N CYS A 16 9.18 6.03 -3.72
CA CYS A 16 9.12 5.12 -4.87
C CYS A 16 8.18 5.58 -6.00
N HIS A 17 7.62 6.79 -5.93
CA HIS A 17 6.75 7.34 -6.99
C HIS A 17 7.40 7.34 -8.39
N HIS A 18 8.73 7.47 -8.45
CA HIS A 18 9.48 7.53 -9.71
C HIS A 18 9.79 6.14 -10.28
N LEU A 19 9.59 5.07 -9.51
CA LEU A 19 9.93 3.70 -9.89
C LEU A 19 8.77 2.96 -10.58
N VAL A 20 7.60 3.58 -10.64
CA VAL A 20 6.39 2.94 -11.16
C VAL A 20 5.84 3.78 -12.29
N ASP A 21 5.31 3.10 -13.30
CA ASP A 21 4.68 3.76 -14.43
C ASP A 21 3.54 4.67 -13.94
N LYS A 22 3.45 5.89 -14.49
CA LYS A 22 2.46 6.87 -14.01
C LYS A 22 1.03 6.57 -14.44
N ASN A 23 0.85 5.76 -15.48
CA ASN A 23 -0.45 5.46 -16.05
C ASN A 23 -0.96 4.10 -15.56
N GLU A 24 -0.08 3.09 -15.49
CA GLU A 24 -0.46 1.71 -15.16
C GLU A 24 0.29 1.12 -13.96
N GLY A 25 1.11 1.93 -13.29
CA GLY A 25 1.92 1.49 -12.17
C GLY A 25 1.13 1.24 -10.89
N HIS A 26 1.41 0.10 -10.26
CA HIS A 26 0.79 -0.30 -9.00
C HIS A 26 1.83 -0.43 -7.87
N PHE A 27 1.44 0.02 -6.68
CA PHE A 27 2.15 -0.23 -5.43
C PHE A 27 1.43 -1.31 -4.64
N TYR A 28 2.22 -2.23 -4.10
CA TYR A 28 1.75 -3.33 -3.27
C TYR A 28 2.42 -3.22 -1.91
N ALA A 29 1.63 -2.93 -0.89
CA ALA A 29 2.10 -2.82 0.49
C ALA A 29 1.53 -3.95 1.34
N LEU A 30 2.40 -4.70 2.01
CA LEU A 30 2.00 -5.71 2.96
C LEU A 30 2.09 -5.16 4.38
N LYS A 31 0.97 -5.10 5.08
CA LYS A 31 0.85 -4.59 6.46
C LYS A 31 0.33 -5.67 7.39
N GLY A 32 0.63 -5.56 8.69
CA GLY A 32 0.09 -6.46 9.72
C GLY A 32 -1.39 -6.18 9.98
N LYS A 33 -1.68 -4.98 10.49
CA LYS A 33 -3.04 -4.51 10.75
C LYS A 33 -3.57 -3.69 9.57
N GLU A 34 -4.89 -3.56 9.48
CA GLU A 34 -5.53 -2.67 8.53
C GLU A 34 -5.15 -1.20 8.85
N PRO A 35 -4.48 -0.48 7.94
CA PRO A 35 -3.90 0.82 8.26
C PRO A 35 -4.89 1.96 8.00
N ASN A 36 -6.03 1.92 8.67
CA ASN A 36 -7.12 2.89 8.50
C ASN A 36 -6.67 4.35 8.60
N GLU A 37 -5.82 4.67 9.58
CA GLU A 37 -5.25 6.02 9.75
C GLU A 37 -4.33 6.44 8.59
N GLU A 38 -3.49 5.53 8.09
CA GLU A 38 -2.61 5.82 6.95
C GLU A 38 -3.44 6.05 5.69
N LEU A 39 -4.49 5.24 5.47
CA LEU A 39 -5.39 5.39 4.32
C LEU A 39 -6.17 6.71 4.37
N MET A 40 -6.64 7.14 5.54
CA MET A 40 -7.25 8.45 5.72
C MET A 40 -6.27 9.57 5.32
N ASN A 41 -5.00 9.45 5.69
CA ASN A 41 -3.99 10.44 5.31
C ASN A 41 -3.65 10.42 3.80
N LEU A 42 -3.73 9.25 3.16
CA LEU A 42 -3.52 9.12 1.71
C LEU A 42 -4.65 9.71 0.87
N SER A 43 -5.88 9.74 1.38
CA SER A 43 -7.03 10.32 0.65
C SER A 43 -6.83 11.80 0.26
N LYS A 44 -5.90 12.49 0.91
CA LYS A 44 -5.48 13.87 0.59
C LYS A 44 -4.45 13.97 -0.54
N LYS A 45 -3.93 12.85 -1.05
CA LYS A 45 -2.93 12.76 -2.12
C LYS A 45 -3.55 12.22 -3.42
N ARG A 46 -2.86 12.37 -4.55
CA ARG A 46 -3.23 11.77 -5.86
C ARG A 46 -3.00 10.26 -5.89
N VAL A 47 -3.62 9.55 -4.96
CA VAL A 47 -3.44 8.10 -4.76
C VAL A 47 -4.82 7.48 -4.63
N THR A 48 -5.07 6.45 -5.42
CA THR A 48 -6.28 5.64 -5.31
C THR A 48 -5.94 4.32 -4.65
N VAL A 49 -6.73 3.95 -3.64
CA VAL A 49 -6.70 2.61 -3.05
C VAL A 49 -7.59 1.73 -3.90
N LEU A 50 -6.99 0.78 -4.61
CA LEU A 50 -7.74 -0.13 -5.48
C LEU A 50 -8.33 -1.30 -4.69
N SER A 51 -7.59 -1.84 -3.72
CA SER A 51 -8.08 -2.92 -2.87
C SER A 51 -7.27 -3.06 -1.58
N ILE A 52 -7.92 -3.63 -0.56
CA ILE A 52 -7.32 -4.06 0.70
C ILE A 52 -7.71 -5.51 0.89
N ASN A 53 -6.74 -6.42 0.79
CA ASN A 53 -6.96 -7.85 0.82
C ASN A 53 -6.42 -8.40 2.13
N LYS A 54 -7.31 -8.87 3.01
CA LYS A 54 -6.91 -9.62 4.20
C LYS A 54 -6.39 -10.99 3.76
N LEU A 55 -5.15 -11.30 4.12
CA LEU A 55 -4.50 -12.56 3.82
C LEU A 55 -4.59 -13.48 5.03
N SER A 56 -5.03 -14.71 4.80
CA SER A 56 -4.81 -15.81 5.74
C SER A 56 -3.49 -16.48 5.38
N VAL A 57 -2.49 -16.35 6.25
CA VAL A 57 -1.18 -16.95 6.03
C VAL A 57 -1.11 -18.22 6.89
N PRO A 58 -0.91 -19.40 6.28
CA PRO A 58 -0.74 -20.64 7.04
C PRO A 58 0.36 -20.50 8.09
N GLU A 59 0.13 -21.09 9.27
CA GLU A 59 1.09 -21.11 10.39
C GLU A 59 1.43 -19.74 11.00
N LEU A 60 0.74 -18.66 10.59
CA LEU A 60 0.89 -17.33 11.16
C LEU A 60 -0.44 -16.88 11.77
N ALA A 61 -0.48 -16.77 13.10
CA ALA A 61 -1.67 -16.31 13.83
C ALA A 61 -1.97 -14.81 13.64
N GLU A 62 -0.99 -14.07 13.12
CA GLU A 62 -1.08 -12.63 12.91
C GLU A 62 -1.75 -12.29 11.58
N GLU A 63 -2.60 -11.26 11.60
CA GLU A 63 -3.25 -10.76 10.39
C GLU A 63 -2.23 -10.16 9.42
N ARG A 64 -2.52 -10.30 8.12
CA ARG A 64 -1.79 -9.61 7.07
C ARG A 64 -2.78 -8.98 6.11
N HIS A 65 -2.47 -7.79 5.64
CA HIS A 65 -3.27 -7.02 4.71
C HIS A 65 -2.38 -6.62 3.53
N LEU A 66 -2.76 -7.04 2.33
CA LEU A 66 -2.15 -6.59 1.09
C LEU A 66 -2.97 -5.46 0.50
N ILE A 67 -2.36 -4.29 0.40
CA ILE A 67 -2.99 -3.08 -0.09
C ILE A 67 -2.43 -2.78 -1.47
N ILE A 68 -3.32 -2.58 -2.43
CA ILE A 68 -2.98 -2.21 -3.81
C ILE A 68 -3.35 -0.75 -4.01
N LEU A 69 -2.35 0.04 -4.39
CA LEU A 69 -2.49 1.48 -4.63
C LEU A 69 -2.05 1.83 -6.05
N GLN A 70 -2.66 2.86 -6.62
CA GLN A 70 -2.26 3.45 -7.90
C GLN A 70 -2.12 4.96 -7.74
N LEU A 71 -1.10 5.53 -8.39
CA LEU A 71 -0.97 6.99 -8.48
C LEU A 71 -1.89 7.50 -9.58
N GLN A 72 -2.64 8.56 -9.29
CA GLN A 72 -3.35 9.30 -10.32
C GLN A 72 -2.41 10.35 -10.92
N ALA A 73 -2.36 10.41 -12.25
CA ALA A 73 -1.61 11.42 -12.98
C ALA A 73 -2.07 12.85 -12.63
#